data_AF-A0A4R2IGU3-F1
#
_entry.id   AF-A0A4R2IGU3-F1
#
_cell.length_a   1.000
_cell.length_b   1.000
_cell.length_c   1.000
_cell.angle_alpha   90.00
_cell.angle_beta   90.00
_cell.angle_gamma   90.00
#
_symmetry.space_group_name_H-M   'P 1'
#
loop_
_entity.id
_entity.type
_entity.pdbx_description
1 polymer ?
#
loop_
_entity_poly.entity_id
_entity_poly.type
_entity_poly.pdbx_seq_one_letter_code
_entity_poly.pdbx_strand_id
1 'polypeptide(L)'
;MNAKMKVLSIALVGLCGFAGSAMAACPAGPTTAEGGAWTSKAVLPPSTSALAIATPGLDATECKLNSSLGPSISAAATVRYDHAASEPSYRFQFLVDNTNLSAFSATDNVVLFQAPATTTANGFNRLLRVSLVAGPAGAKRVKFFAQCSAAGFICSSTFATDLLPGVNTIEGKLTVGAGAAGSLTYWVNAGPGTTEPAPSGSIANLDNAAWGGVSAASLGLAAPSAAFKNNHATQVVSFDRFDSRRQTYIGS
;
A
#
# COMPACT_ATOMS: atom_id res chain seq x y z
N MET A 1 -26.59 -10.86 -7.95
CA MET A 1 -25.76 -11.84 -8.69
C MET A 1 -24.30 -11.47 -8.45
N ASN A 2 -23.61 -12.31 -7.67
CA ASN A 2 -22.31 -12.02 -7.08
C ASN A 2 -21.19 -12.56 -7.95
N ALA A 3 -20.37 -11.68 -8.52
CA ALA A 3 -19.09 -12.05 -9.10
C ALA A 3 -18.12 -12.37 -7.95
N LYS A 4 -17.99 -13.66 -7.62
CA LYS A 4 -16.87 -14.18 -6.84
C LYS A 4 -15.61 -14.05 -7.70
N MET A 5 -14.75 -13.07 -7.45
CA MET A 5 -13.37 -13.12 -7.95
C MET A 5 -12.65 -14.19 -7.13
N LYS A 6 -12.58 -15.39 -7.71
CA LYS A 6 -11.62 -16.40 -7.32
C LYS A 6 -10.23 -15.76 -7.42
N VAL A 7 -9.49 -15.86 -6.32
CA VAL A 7 -8.04 -16.03 -6.22
C VAL A 7 -7.28 -15.63 -7.48
N LEU A 8 -6.36 -14.68 -7.33
CA LEU A 8 -5.28 -14.46 -8.30
C LEU A 8 -4.33 -15.69 -8.27
N SER A 9 -4.84 -16.84 -8.66
CA SER A 9 -4.08 -17.96 -9.18
C SER A 9 -4.03 -17.70 -10.67
N ILE A 10 -2.82 -17.40 -11.15
CA ILE A 10 -2.53 -17.15 -12.56
C ILE A 10 -3.06 -18.34 -13.37
N ALA A 11 -4.18 -18.15 -14.05
CA ALA A 11 -4.66 -19.06 -15.06
C ALA A 11 -3.85 -18.78 -16.33
N LEU A 12 -2.73 -19.48 -16.45
CA LEU A 12 -2.05 -19.72 -17.71
C LEU A 12 -3.08 -20.26 -18.70
N VAL A 13 -3.53 -19.42 -19.64
CA VAL A 13 -4.28 -19.87 -20.81
C VAL A 13 -3.29 -20.59 -21.72
N GLY A 14 -2.94 -21.82 -21.35
CA GLY A 14 -2.37 -22.81 -22.25
C GLY A 14 -3.51 -23.53 -22.96
N LEU A 15 -3.90 -23.02 -24.13
CA LEU A 15 -4.65 -23.84 -25.07
C LEU A 15 -3.64 -24.81 -25.71
N CYS A 16 -3.86 -26.10 -25.44
CA CYS A 16 -3.25 -27.29 -26.05
C CYS A 16 -1.89 -27.77 -25.48
N GLY A 17 -1.98 -28.74 -24.55
CA GLY A 17 -1.26 -30.01 -24.64
C GLY A 17 0.25 -30.02 -24.38
N PHE A 18 0.62 -30.57 -23.23
CA PHE A 18 1.78 -31.41 -22.87
C PHE A 18 2.36 -31.02 -21.51
N ALA A 19 2.60 -32.06 -20.70
CA ALA A 19 3.02 -31.98 -19.31
C ALA A 19 4.33 -31.20 -19.11
N GLY A 20 4.25 -30.16 -18.30
CA GLY A 20 5.38 -29.42 -17.75
C GLY A 20 4.81 -28.40 -16.77
N SER A 21 5.32 -28.36 -15.54
CA SER A 21 4.93 -27.39 -14.53
C SER A 21 5.12 -25.98 -15.08
N ALA A 22 4.03 -25.36 -15.56
CA ALA A 22 4.07 -23.99 -16.02
C ALA A 22 4.17 -23.09 -14.79
N MET A 23 5.40 -22.78 -14.41
CA MET A 23 5.71 -21.64 -13.55
C MET A 23 4.97 -20.44 -14.14
N ALA A 24 4.14 -19.79 -13.34
CA ALA A 24 3.28 -18.73 -13.81
C ALA A 24 4.13 -17.47 -14.01
N ALA A 25 4.77 -17.39 -15.19
CA ALA A 25 5.71 -16.33 -15.51
C ALA A 25 5.15 -14.94 -15.16
N CYS A 26 5.98 -14.13 -14.49
CA CYS A 26 5.60 -12.80 -14.09
C CYS A 26 5.18 -11.93 -15.29
N PRO A 27 4.20 -11.03 -15.11
CA PRO A 27 3.79 -10.14 -16.17
C PRO A 27 4.95 -9.22 -16.57
N ALA A 28 4.95 -8.81 -17.84
CA ALA A 28 5.98 -7.92 -18.38
C ALA A 28 5.99 -6.55 -17.70
N GLY A 29 4.87 -6.15 -17.08
CA GLY A 29 4.74 -4.94 -16.30
C GLY A 29 3.52 -4.98 -15.38
N PRO A 30 3.36 -3.97 -14.50
CA PRO A 30 2.31 -3.99 -13.49
C PRO A 30 0.90 -3.73 -14.04
N THR A 31 0.78 -3.10 -15.21
CA THR A 31 -0.54 -2.67 -15.71
C THR A 31 -1.26 -3.75 -16.51
N THR A 32 -2.58 -3.64 -16.65
CA THR A 32 -3.40 -4.59 -17.45
C THR A 32 -2.94 -4.71 -18.90
N ALA A 33 -2.45 -3.62 -19.51
CA ALA A 33 -1.88 -3.62 -20.85
C ALA A 33 -0.57 -4.43 -20.96
N GLU A 34 0.10 -4.67 -19.83
CA GLU A 34 1.38 -5.38 -19.72
C GLU A 34 1.23 -6.78 -19.10
N GLY A 35 -0.01 -7.27 -18.98
CA GLY A 35 -0.37 -8.54 -18.35
C GLY A 35 -0.52 -8.50 -16.83
N GLY A 36 -0.34 -7.35 -16.19
CA GLY A 36 -0.50 -7.14 -14.75
C GLY A 36 -1.94 -6.83 -14.32
N ALA A 37 -2.14 -6.54 -13.04
CA ALA A 37 -3.46 -6.33 -12.43
C ALA A 37 -3.84 -4.86 -12.19
N TRP A 38 -2.90 -3.92 -12.38
CA TRP A 38 -3.11 -2.52 -12.03
C TRP A 38 -3.69 -1.72 -13.20
N THR A 39 -4.58 -0.76 -12.91
CA THR A 39 -5.19 0.11 -13.92
C THR A 39 -4.16 1.01 -14.59
N SER A 40 -3.22 1.54 -13.82
CA SER A 40 -2.17 2.43 -14.32
C SER A 40 -0.92 2.39 -13.46
N LYS A 41 0.15 3.00 -13.97
CA LYS A 41 1.40 3.25 -13.26
C LYS A 41 1.86 4.69 -13.46
N ALA A 42 2.58 5.23 -12.48
CA ALA A 42 3.21 6.53 -12.55
C ALA A 42 4.67 6.42 -12.11
N VAL A 43 5.58 6.92 -12.95
CA VAL A 43 7.02 7.00 -12.66
C VAL A 43 7.50 8.42 -12.95
N LEU A 44 7.88 9.14 -11.91
CA LEU A 44 8.24 10.55 -11.94
C LEU A 44 9.45 10.80 -11.04
N PRO A 45 10.51 11.49 -11.51
CA PRO A 45 10.86 11.63 -12.91
C PRO A 45 11.25 10.27 -13.53
N PRO A 46 10.86 9.96 -14.77
CA PRO A 46 11.07 8.65 -15.37
C PRO A 46 12.55 8.28 -15.62
N SER A 47 13.44 9.26 -15.66
CA SER A 47 14.88 9.04 -15.86
C SER A 47 15.64 8.59 -14.60
N THR A 48 15.04 8.75 -13.41
CA THR A 48 15.73 8.54 -12.13
C THR A 48 14.93 7.75 -11.10
N SER A 49 13.62 7.57 -11.33
CA SER A 49 12.76 6.69 -10.55
C SER A 49 12.44 5.43 -11.35
N ALA A 50 12.17 4.32 -10.68
CA ALA A 50 11.90 3.05 -11.35
C ALA A 50 10.75 2.28 -10.69
N LEU A 51 10.01 1.58 -11.53
CA LEU A 51 8.93 0.68 -11.11
C LEU A 51 8.97 -0.55 -12.01
N ALA A 52 9.22 -1.72 -11.42
CA ALA A 52 9.41 -2.95 -12.18
C ALA A 52 8.82 -4.17 -11.47
N ILE A 53 8.36 -5.15 -12.24
CA ILE A 53 8.04 -6.48 -11.73
C ILE A 53 9.34 -7.28 -11.67
N ALA A 54 9.59 -8.00 -10.57
CA ALA A 54 10.83 -8.75 -10.33
C ALA A 54 10.55 -10.13 -9.72
N THR A 55 11.52 -11.02 -9.85
CA THR A 55 11.52 -12.38 -9.29
C THR A 55 12.76 -12.64 -8.43
N PRO A 56 12.70 -13.52 -7.42
CA PRO A 56 11.47 -14.09 -6.86
C PRO A 56 10.64 -13.03 -6.13
N GLY A 57 9.37 -13.34 -5.87
CA GLY A 57 8.48 -12.52 -5.07
C GLY A 57 8.76 -12.61 -3.56
N LEU A 58 7.92 -11.98 -2.75
CA LEU A 58 8.01 -11.99 -1.29
C LEU A 58 7.20 -13.15 -0.70
N ASP A 59 7.62 -13.72 0.43
CA ASP A 59 6.94 -14.86 1.07
C ASP A 59 6.63 -16.01 0.09
N ALA A 60 7.65 -16.40 -0.67
CA ALA A 60 7.60 -17.49 -1.65
C ALA A 60 6.57 -17.34 -2.79
N THR A 61 6.09 -16.12 -3.05
CA THR A 61 5.35 -15.81 -4.28
C THR A 61 6.30 -15.78 -5.48
N GLU A 62 5.71 -15.79 -6.68
CA GLU A 62 6.49 -15.79 -7.92
C GLU A 62 7.05 -14.40 -8.27
N CYS A 63 6.27 -13.34 -8.02
CA CYS A 63 6.55 -11.98 -8.49
C CYS A 63 6.38 -10.94 -7.39
N LYS A 64 7.20 -9.89 -7.41
CA LYS A 64 7.03 -8.69 -6.60
C LYS A 64 7.12 -7.42 -7.43
N LEU A 65 6.65 -6.31 -6.87
CA LEU A 65 6.79 -4.97 -7.42
C LEU A 65 7.95 -4.25 -6.75
N ASN A 66 9.01 -3.92 -7.48
CA ASN A 66 10.10 -3.07 -7.01
C ASN A 66 9.80 -1.60 -7.33
N SER A 67 9.96 -0.72 -6.36
CA SER A 67 9.80 0.73 -6.49
C SER A 67 11.03 1.43 -5.95
N SER A 68 11.56 2.40 -6.69
CA SER A 68 12.63 3.29 -6.23
C SER A 68 12.41 4.71 -6.75
N LEU A 69 12.87 5.69 -5.98
CA LEU A 69 12.69 7.10 -6.29
C LEU A 69 14.02 7.75 -6.65
N GLY A 70 14.00 8.61 -7.67
CA GLY A 70 15.10 9.53 -7.93
C GLY A 70 15.18 10.64 -6.88
N PRO A 71 16.21 11.51 -6.95
CA PRO A 71 16.41 12.59 -6.00
C PRO A 71 15.47 13.78 -6.27
N SER A 72 14.15 13.56 -6.23
CA SER A 72 13.11 14.61 -6.25
C SER A 72 12.09 14.47 -5.12
N ILE A 73 11.66 15.60 -4.55
CA ILE A 73 10.57 15.64 -3.56
C ILE A 73 9.19 15.39 -4.18
N SER A 74 9.09 15.56 -5.51
CA SER A 74 7.90 15.22 -6.30
C SER A 74 7.98 13.82 -6.89
N ALA A 75 8.98 13.02 -6.50
CA ALA A 75 9.16 11.70 -7.07
C ALA A 75 8.01 10.74 -6.71
N ALA A 76 7.65 9.90 -7.66
CA ALA A 76 6.67 8.84 -7.51
C ALA A 76 7.06 7.64 -8.39
N ALA A 77 6.88 6.44 -7.85
CA ALA A 77 7.01 5.17 -8.55
C ALA A 77 5.92 4.26 -8.00
N THR A 78 4.70 4.44 -8.52
CA THR A 78 3.49 3.85 -7.97
C THR A 78 2.65 3.17 -9.03
N VAL A 79 1.95 2.12 -8.62
CA VAL A 79 0.81 1.56 -9.35
C VAL A 79 -0.50 2.10 -8.79
N ARG A 80 -1.56 2.07 -9.58
CA ARG A 80 -2.89 2.52 -9.17
C ARG A 80 -3.98 1.58 -9.68
N TYR A 81 -4.94 1.30 -8.82
CA TYR A 81 -6.17 0.59 -9.12
C TYR A 81 -7.36 1.53 -8.86
N ASP A 82 -8.25 1.71 -9.83
CA ASP A 82 -9.46 2.51 -9.68
C ASP A 82 -10.65 1.61 -9.33
N HIS A 83 -11.36 1.93 -8.25
CA HIS A 83 -12.57 1.20 -7.86
C HIS A 83 -13.75 1.66 -8.72
N ALA A 84 -14.58 0.70 -9.15
CA ALA A 84 -15.81 1.00 -9.88
C ALA A 84 -16.87 1.71 -9.01
N ALA A 85 -16.78 1.63 -7.69
CA ALA A 85 -17.71 2.23 -6.75
C ALA A 85 -16.99 2.74 -5.50
N SER A 86 -17.60 3.75 -4.87
CA SER A 86 -17.16 4.28 -3.57
C SER A 86 -17.23 3.21 -2.48
N GLU A 87 -16.15 3.04 -1.72
CA GLU A 87 -16.07 2.08 -0.61
C GLU A 87 -16.06 2.79 0.75
N PRO A 88 -17.21 2.88 1.46
CA PRO A 88 -17.29 3.52 2.79
C PRO A 88 -16.64 2.68 3.90
N SER A 89 -16.39 1.39 3.64
CA SER A 89 -15.54 0.55 4.47
C SER A 89 -14.50 -0.10 3.58
N TYR A 90 -13.25 0.30 3.72
CA TYR A 90 -12.15 -0.08 2.85
C TYR A 90 -11.06 -0.83 3.64
N ARG A 91 -10.81 -2.09 3.28
CA ARG A 91 -9.75 -2.91 3.88
C ARG A 91 -8.67 -3.17 2.84
N PHE A 92 -7.41 -3.02 3.24
CA PHE A 92 -6.25 -3.24 2.39
C PHE A 92 -5.19 -4.03 3.15
N GLN A 93 -4.40 -4.80 2.41
CA GLN A 93 -3.22 -5.50 2.88
C GLN A 93 -2.13 -5.46 1.80
N PHE A 94 -0.88 -5.38 2.20
CA PHE A 94 0.27 -5.62 1.33
C PHE A 94 1.49 -6.05 2.15
N LEU A 95 2.42 -6.74 1.49
CA LEU A 95 3.77 -6.97 1.97
C LEU A 95 4.67 -5.81 1.53
N VAL A 96 5.62 -5.43 2.38
CA VAL A 96 6.68 -4.47 2.07
C VAL A 96 8.02 -4.98 2.57
N ASP A 97 9.01 -5.03 1.69
CA ASP A 97 10.40 -5.34 2.04
C ASP A 97 11.23 -4.05 2.06
N ASN A 98 11.73 -3.71 3.24
CA ASN A 98 12.51 -2.51 3.50
C ASN A 98 14.01 -2.77 3.64
N THR A 99 14.50 -3.98 3.33
CA THR A 99 15.88 -4.42 3.58
C THR A 99 16.92 -3.52 2.92
N ASN A 100 16.66 -3.04 1.70
CA ASN A 100 17.62 -2.22 0.96
C ASN A 100 17.62 -0.75 1.38
N LEU A 101 16.73 -0.33 2.28
CA LEU A 101 16.73 1.03 2.77
C LEU A 101 17.79 1.20 3.87
N SER A 102 18.67 2.18 3.75
CA SER A 102 19.63 2.51 4.81
C SER A 102 18.96 3.14 6.04
N ALA A 103 19.73 3.44 7.08
CA ALA A 103 19.21 3.99 8.33
C ALA A 103 18.47 5.33 8.11
N PHE A 104 17.30 5.49 8.71
CA PHE A 104 16.51 6.72 8.62
C PHE A 104 17.09 7.81 9.55
N SER A 105 17.33 8.99 8.99
CA SER A 105 17.47 10.24 9.74
C SER A 105 16.13 10.70 10.34
N ALA A 106 16.18 11.62 11.30
CA ALA A 106 15.01 12.01 12.11
C ALA A 106 13.79 12.54 11.31
N THR A 107 13.99 13.04 10.09
CA THR A 107 12.93 13.59 9.24
C THR A 107 12.62 12.75 8.00
N ASP A 108 13.20 11.54 7.92
CA ASP A 108 12.92 10.62 6.83
C ASP A 108 11.45 10.18 6.84
N ASN A 109 10.82 10.36 5.68
CA ASN A 109 9.48 9.88 5.39
C ASN A 109 9.32 9.61 3.89
N VAL A 110 8.56 8.56 3.58
CA VAL A 110 8.09 8.25 2.21
C VAL A 110 6.73 7.57 2.29
N VAL A 111 5.87 7.82 1.32
CA VAL A 111 4.57 7.15 1.20
C VAL A 111 4.76 5.75 0.63
N LEU A 112 4.04 4.78 1.20
CA LEU A 112 3.94 3.40 0.69
C LEU A 112 2.60 3.13 -0.02
N PHE A 113 1.53 3.70 0.55
CA PHE A 113 0.16 3.42 0.12
C PHE A 113 -0.71 4.67 0.26
N GLN A 114 -1.62 4.87 -0.69
CA GLN A 114 -2.64 5.92 -0.63
C GLN A 114 -3.98 5.41 -1.15
N ALA A 115 -5.05 5.86 -0.52
CA ALA A 115 -6.41 5.66 -0.97
C ALA A 115 -7.12 7.02 -1.03
N PRO A 116 -7.31 7.60 -2.23
CA PRO A 116 -8.13 8.79 -2.39
C PRO A 116 -9.61 8.53 -2.10
N ALA A 117 -10.28 9.62 -1.81
CA ALA A 117 -11.70 9.74 -1.54
C ALA A 117 -12.48 9.83 -2.85
N THR A 118 -13.76 9.47 -2.81
CA THR A 118 -14.71 9.78 -3.90
C THR A 118 -15.00 11.28 -3.96
N THR A 119 -14.99 11.95 -2.82
CA THR A 119 -15.35 13.36 -2.70
C THR A 119 -14.20 14.16 -2.08
N THR A 120 -13.85 15.28 -2.70
CA THR A 120 -12.95 16.26 -2.10
C THR A 120 -13.71 17.05 -1.05
N ALA A 121 -13.24 17.02 0.20
CA ALA A 121 -13.77 17.85 1.28
C ALA A 121 -12.62 18.64 1.92
N ASN A 122 -12.90 19.89 2.31
CA ASN A 122 -11.93 20.82 2.88
C ASN A 122 -10.64 20.99 2.04
N GLY A 123 -10.74 20.85 0.71
CA GLY A 123 -9.60 20.93 -0.21
C GLY A 123 -8.74 19.65 -0.28
N PHE A 124 -9.10 18.59 0.44
CA PHE A 124 -8.36 17.33 0.45
C PHE A 124 -9.15 16.20 -0.21
N ASN A 125 -8.49 15.46 -1.11
CA ASN A 125 -9.05 14.26 -1.71
C ASN A 125 -8.42 12.97 -1.15
N ARG A 126 -7.28 13.02 -0.45
CA ARG A 126 -6.62 11.79 0.04
C ARG A 126 -7.23 11.32 1.36
N LEU A 127 -8.04 10.26 1.35
CA LEU A 127 -8.75 9.77 2.53
C LEU A 127 -7.86 8.98 3.50
N LEU A 128 -6.95 8.18 2.96
CA LEU A 128 -6.03 7.33 3.71
C LEU A 128 -4.62 7.39 3.09
N ARG A 129 -3.60 7.35 3.96
CA ARG A 129 -2.19 7.25 3.57
C ARG A 129 -1.42 6.41 4.58
N VAL A 130 -0.55 5.55 4.07
CA VAL A 130 0.44 4.84 4.88
C VAL A 130 1.83 5.24 4.43
N SER A 131 2.70 5.52 5.38
CA SER A 131 4.07 5.96 5.12
C SER A 131 5.07 5.22 5.99
N LEU A 132 6.29 5.03 5.48
CA LEU A 132 7.45 4.81 6.34
C LEU A 132 7.88 6.15 6.94
N VAL A 133 8.22 6.16 8.22
CA VAL A 133 8.73 7.31 8.97
C VAL A 133 9.93 6.90 9.79
N ALA A 134 10.73 7.87 10.20
CA ALA A 134 11.84 7.67 11.12
C ALA A 134 11.38 7.15 12.49
N GLY A 135 12.07 6.12 12.98
CA GLY A 135 12.06 5.66 14.35
C GLY A 135 13.37 6.04 15.08
N PRO A 136 13.54 5.62 16.33
CA PRO A 136 14.78 5.83 17.07
C PRO A 136 15.97 5.13 16.40
N ALA A 137 17.18 5.69 16.58
CA ALA A 137 18.44 5.05 16.18
C ALA A 137 18.51 4.54 14.72
N GLY A 138 17.88 5.23 13.77
CA GLY A 138 17.91 4.83 12.36
C GLY A 138 16.81 3.86 11.94
N ALA A 139 15.93 3.46 12.86
CA ALA A 139 14.84 2.53 12.59
C ALA A 139 13.79 3.13 11.65
N LYS A 140 12.99 2.25 11.03
CA LYS A 140 11.80 2.63 10.26
C LYS A 140 10.56 2.23 11.02
N ARG A 141 9.55 3.09 11.04
CA ARG A 141 8.20 2.77 11.54
C ARG A 141 7.17 3.03 10.46
N VAL A 142 5.99 2.46 10.64
CA VAL A 142 4.85 2.72 9.77
C VAL A 142 3.94 3.73 10.43
N LYS A 143 3.57 4.77 9.69
CA LYS A 143 2.60 5.78 10.12
C LYS A 143 1.38 5.75 9.21
N PHE A 144 0.23 5.65 9.85
CA PHE A 144 -1.07 5.68 9.23
C PHE A 144 -1.66 7.07 9.37
N PHE A 145 -2.25 7.58 8.29
CA PHE A 145 -2.98 8.84 8.28
C PHE A 145 -4.36 8.61 7.71
N ALA A 146 -5.37 9.24 8.30
CA ALA A 146 -6.72 9.31 7.76
C ALA A 146 -7.21 10.76 7.82
N GLN A 147 -8.05 11.17 6.87
CA GLN A 147 -8.74 12.45 7.01
C GLN A 147 -9.73 12.37 8.17
N CYS A 148 -9.84 13.46 8.90
CA CYS A 148 -10.72 13.59 10.05
C CYS A 148 -11.16 15.04 10.27
N SER A 149 -12.07 15.30 11.21
CA SER A 149 -12.53 16.67 11.54
C SER A 149 -11.63 17.45 12.51
N ALA A 150 -10.45 16.91 12.88
CA ALA A 150 -9.48 17.61 13.71
C ALA A 150 -8.81 18.80 12.97
N ALA A 151 -8.06 19.64 13.70
CA ALA A 151 -7.29 20.74 13.12
C ALA A 151 -6.30 20.23 12.06
N GLY A 152 -6.32 20.84 10.87
CA GLY A 152 -5.54 20.38 9.71
C GLY A 152 -6.15 19.18 8.96
N PHE A 153 -7.36 18.76 9.36
CA PHE A 153 -8.18 17.70 8.77
C PHE A 153 -7.51 16.32 8.68
N ILE A 154 -6.42 16.10 9.40
CA ILE A 154 -5.64 14.87 9.33
C ILE A 154 -5.39 14.30 10.71
N CYS A 155 -5.73 13.03 10.88
CA CYS A 155 -5.44 12.26 12.07
C CYS A 155 -4.41 11.21 11.72
N SER A 156 -3.55 10.86 12.67
CA SER A 156 -2.49 9.89 12.42
C SER A 156 -2.15 9.07 13.63
N SER A 157 -1.72 7.83 13.40
CA SER A 157 -1.13 6.96 14.41
C SER A 157 0.12 6.30 13.84
N THR A 158 1.15 6.18 14.65
CA THR A 158 2.41 5.51 14.30
C THR A 158 2.45 4.17 15.02
N PHE A 159 2.77 3.10 14.29
CA PHE A 159 3.03 1.80 14.89
C PHE A 159 4.22 1.93 15.86
N ALA A 160 4.02 1.50 17.11
CA ALA A 160 4.96 1.77 18.20
C ALA A 160 6.28 1.02 18.07
N THR A 161 6.28 -0.11 17.36
CA THR A 161 7.44 -0.98 17.17
C THR A 161 8.17 -0.64 15.87
N ASP A 162 9.49 -0.72 15.91
CA ASP A 162 10.33 -0.58 14.74
C ASP A 162 10.12 -1.76 13.78
N LEU A 163 10.04 -1.47 12.47
CA LEU A 163 10.08 -2.52 11.46
C LEU A 163 11.48 -3.10 11.41
N LEU A 164 11.57 -4.42 11.52
CA LEU A 164 12.80 -5.14 11.25
C LEU A 164 13.14 -5.05 9.75
N PRO A 165 14.43 -5.10 9.38
CA PRO A 165 14.83 -5.37 8.01
C PRO A 165 14.17 -6.64 7.49
N GLY A 166 13.54 -6.56 6.34
CA GLY A 166 12.87 -7.70 5.69
C GLY A 166 11.44 -7.42 5.31
N VAL A 167 10.72 -8.51 5.02
CA VAL A 167 9.31 -8.49 4.67
C VAL A 167 8.46 -8.18 5.89
N ASN A 168 7.60 -7.17 5.77
CA ASN A 168 6.64 -6.77 6.78
C ASN A 168 5.24 -6.74 6.16
N THR A 169 4.24 -7.26 6.88
CA THR A 169 2.84 -7.23 6.46
C THR A 169 2.17 -5.99 7.01
N ILE A 170 1.57 -5.18 6.13
CA ILE A 170 0.83 -3.98 6.49
C ILE A 170 -0.63 -4.16 6.10
N GLU A 171 -1.52 -4.01 7.07
CA GLU A 171 -2.96 -4.14 6.88
C GLU A 171 -3.70 -2.99 7.57
N GLY A 172 -4.81 -2.56 6.98
CA GLY A 172 -5.71 -1.62 7.64
C GLY A 172 -7.14 -1.71 7.14
N LYS A 173 -8.05 -1.26 7.99
CA LYS A 173 -9.49 -1.14 7.73
C LYS A 173 -9.94 0.26 8.10
N LEU A 174 -10.27 1.04 7.06
CA LEU A 174 -10.91 2.33 7.20
C LEU A 174 -12.43 2.14 7.18
N THR A 175 -13.11 2.74 8.15
CA THR A 175 -14.56 2.94 8.17
C THR A 175 -14.84 4.43 8.10
N VAL A 176 -15.64 4.83 7.12
CA VAL A 176 -16.07 6.20 6.94
C VAL A 176 -17.39 6.43 7.67
N GLY A 177 -17.46 7.49 8.46
CA GLY A 177 -18.65 7.81 9.25
C GLY A 177 -18.57 9.18 9.90
N ALA A 178 -19.73 9.67 10.35
CA ALA A 178 -19.83 10.93 11.08
C ALA A 178 -19.52 10.72 12.57
N GLY A 179 -18.92 11.72 13.20
CA GLY A 179 -18.53 11.69 14.61
C GLY A 179 -17.71 10.45 14.96
N ALA A 180 -18.18 9.69 15.96
CA ALA A 180 -17.51 8.49 16.46
C ALA A 180 -17.57 7.27 15.51
N ALA A 181 -18.38 7.31 14.44
CA ALA A 181 -18.52 6.18 13.52
C ALA A 181 -17.34 6.03 12.55
N GLY A 182 -16.55 7.08 12.35
CA GLY A 182 -15.34 7.04 11.53
C GLY A 182 -14.16 6.46 12.30
N SER A 183 -13.47 5.45 11.75
CA SER A 183 -12.31 4.83 12.37
C SER A 183 -11.31 4.26 11.37
N LEU A 184 -10.04 4.20 11.73
CA LEU A 184 -9.02 3.42 11.04
C LEU A 184 -8.40 2.42 12.02
N THR A 185 -8.57 1.13 11.78
CA THR A 185 -7.89 0.07 12.52
C THR A 185 -6.76 -0.49 11.66
N TYR A 186 -5.61 -0.82 12.26
CA TYR A 186 -4.47 -1.35 11.51
C TYR A 186 -3.77 -2.49 12.23
N TRP A 187 -3.13 -3.33 11.43
CA TRP A 187 -2.33 -4.47 11.85
C TRP A 187 -1.00 -4.42 11.12
N VAL A 188 0.09 -4.62 11.87
CA VAL A 188 1.45 -4.69 11.32
C VAL A 188 2.06 -6.00 11.79
N ASN A 189 2.54 -6.80 10.84
CA ASN A 189 3.12 -8.13 11.07
C ASN A 189 2.19 -9.06 11.86
N ALA A 190 0.88 -8.96 11.61
CA ALA A 190 -0.08 -9.95 12.08
C ALA A 190 0.25 -11.31 11.46
N GLY A 191 0.22 -12.36 12.29
CA GLY A 191 0.51 -13.73 11.85
C GLY A 191 -0.57 -14.31 10.93
N PRO A 192 -0.23 -15.36 10.16
CA PRO A 192 -1.19 -16.13 9.36
C PRO A 192 -2.33 -16.69 10.21
N GLY A 193 -3.53 -16.76 9.65
CA GLY A 193 -4.70 -17.15 10.43
C GLY A 193 -6.04 -17.03 9.71
N THR A 194 -7.08 -17.59 10.35
CA THR A 194 -8.48 -17.55 9.89
C THR A 194 -9.37 -16.67 10.77
N THR A 195 -8.80 -16.07 11.82
CA THR A 195 -9.51 -15.19 12.76
C THR A 195 -8.84 -13.82 12.76
N GLU A 196 -9.64 -12.76 12.90
CA GLU A 196 -9.12 -11.40 12.92
C GLU A 196 -8.26 -11.20 14.18
N PRO A 197 -6.96 -10.86 14.03
CA PRO A 197 -6.08 -10.71 15.17
C PRO A 197 -6.39 -9.41 15.93
N ALA A 198 -5.85 -9.30 17.15
CA ALA A 198 -5.88 -8.04 17.89
C ALA A 198 -5.19 -6.94 17.07
N PRO A 199 -5.76 -5.72 16.99
CA PRO A 199 -5.18 -4.64 16.21
C PRO A 199 -3.87 -4.16 16.83
N SER A 200 -2.90 -3.86 15.95
CA SER A 200 -1.68 -3.16 16.35
C SER A 200 -1.95 -1.72 16.78
N GLY A 201 -3.09 -1.16 16.36
CA GLY A 201 -3.63 0.09 16.88
C GLY A 201 -4.80 0.60 16.05
N SER A 202 -5.28 1.79 16.43
CA SER A 202 -6.43 2.41 15.77
C SER A 202 -6.41 3.94 15.90
N ILE A 203 -7.11 4.60 14.99
CA ILE A 203 -7.51 6.00 15.08
C ILE A 203 -9.04 6.02 15.16
N ALA A 204 -9.59 6.48 16.29
CA ALA A 204 -11.03 6.58 16.52
C ALA A 204 -11.52 8.01 16.24
N ASN A 205 -12.85 8.17 16.17
CA ASN A 205 -13.52 9.46 16.06
C ASN A 205 -13.02 10.30 14.87
N LEU A 206 -12.84 9.67 13.70
CA LEU A 206 -12.36 10.38 12.53
C LEU A 206 -13.36 11.44 12.05
N ASP A 207 -14.67 11.18 12.11
CA ASP A 207 -15.68 12.11 11.57
C ASP A 207 -15.35 12.54 10.12
N ASN A 208 -15.24 11.54 9.25
CA ASN A 208 -14.72 11.66 7.88
C ASN A 208 -15.80 11.43 6.81
N ALA A 209 -17.08 11.47 7.19
CA ALA A 209 -18.21 11.25 6.28
C ALA A 209 -18.21 12.20 5.06
N ALA A 210 -17.73 13.43 5.20
CA ALA A 210 -17.70 14.42 4.12
C ALA A 210 -16.84 14.00 2.90
N TRP A 211 -15.88 13.08 3.09
CA TRP A 211 -15.05 12.55 2.02
C TRP A 211 -15.70 11.37 1.27
N GLY A 212 -16.84 10.86 1.75
CA GLY A 212 -17.58 9.76 1.12
C GLY A 212 -16.95 8.39 1.38
N GLY A 213 -16.19 7.86 0.43
CA GLY A 213 -15.56 6.54 0.53
C GLY A 213 -14.28 6.47 -0.28
N VAL A 214 -13.59 5.34 -0.25
CA VAL A 214 -12.38 5.15 -1.07
C VAL A 214 -12.77 4.96 -2.54
N SER A 215 -12.10 5.66 -3.46
CA SER A 215 -12.35 5.60 -4.91
C SER A 215 -11.25 4.90 -5.69
N ALA A 216 -10.05 4.80 -5.12
CA ALA A 216 -8.91 4.14 -5.74
C ALA A 216 -7.90 3.71 -4.67
N ALA A 217 -6.94 2.92 -5.09
CA ALA A 217 -5.80 2.49 -4.30
C ALA A 217 -4.52 2.74 -5.08
N SER A 218 -3.46 3.17 -4.42
CA SER A 218 -2.13 3.31 -5.02
C SER A 218 -1.08 2.75 -4.09
N LEU A 219 -0.16 1.97 -4.65
CA LEU A 219 0.91 1.27 -3.95
C LEU A 219 2.26 1.60 -4.59
N GLY A 220 3.30 1.74 -3.78
CA GLY A 220 4.65 2.08 -4.22
C GLY A 220 5.20 3.29 -3.47
N LEU A 221 6.37 3.78 -3.87
CA LEU A 221 6.98 4.93 -3.24
C LEU A 221 6.48 6.24 -3.85
N ALA A 222 6.15 7.22 -3.01
CA ALA A 222 5.80 8.57 -3.46
C ALA A 222 6.04 9.63 -2.38
N ALA A 223 6.06 10.89 -2.82
CA ALA A 223 6.12 12.08 -1.96
C ALA A 223 7.16 11.97 -0.84
N PRO A 224 8.45 11.70 -1.18
CA PRO A 224 9.49 11.58 -0.19
C PRO A 224 9.75 12.92 0.49
N SER A 225 10.10 12.87 1.77
CA SER A 225 10.71 14.00 2.48
C SER A 225 12.03 14.44 1.82
N ALA A 226 12.49 15.65 2.14
CA ALA A 226 13.79 16.13 1.68
C ALA A 226 14.94 15.23 2.16
N ALA A 227 14.87 14.73 3.40
CA ALA A 227 15.85 13.77 3.91
C ALA A 227 15.83 12.48 3.09
N PHE A 228 14.64 11.95 2.79
CA PHE A 228 14.53 10.67 2.08
C PHE A 228 15.07 10.78 0.67
N LYS A 229 14.71 11.87 -0.01
CA LYS A 229 15.26 12.21 -1.32
C LYS A 229 16.79 12.22 -1.32
N ASN A 230 17.41 12.79 -0.30
CA ASN A 230 18.85 13.00 -0.27
C ASN A 230 19.63 11.73 0.14
N ASN A 231 19.05 10.90 1.02
CA ASN A 231 19.75 9.78 1.65
C ASN A 231 19.39 8.41 1.06
N HIS A 232 18.20 8.29 0.48
CA HIS A 232 17.59 7.02 0.05
C HIS A 232 17.19 6.99 -1.42
N ALA A 233 17.65 7.95 -2.22
CA ALA A 233 17.46 7.91 -3.67
C ALA A 233 17.99 6.59 -4.25
N THR A 234 17.28 6.08 -5.25
CA THR A 234 17.51 4.82 -5.99
C THR A 234 17.47 3.53 -5.17
N GLN A 235 17.39 3.60 -3.84
CA GLN A 235 17.20 2.43 -2.99
C GLN A 235 15.80 1.84 -3.23
N VAL A 236 15.76 0.51 -3.35
CA VAL A 236 14.56 -0.23 -3.75
C VAL A 236 13.75 -0.66 -2.54
N VAL A 237 12.46 -0.40 -2.57
CA VAL A 237 11.48 -1.03 -1.69
C VAL A 237 10.62 -1.97 -2.53
N SER A 238 10.49 -3.21 -2.08
CA SER A 238 9.66 -4.20 -2.78
C SER A 238 8.29 -4.33 -2.12
N PHE A 239 7.27 -4.60 -2.93
CA PHE A 239 5.88 -4.78 -2.51
C PHE A 239 5.31 -6.05 -3.12
N ASP A 240 4.40 -6.70 -2.40
CA ASP A 240 3.73 -7.92 -2.88
C ASP A 240 2.40 -8.15 -2.15
N ARG A 241 1.62 -9.14 -2.60
CA ARG A 241 0.34 -9.60 -2.04
C ARG A 241 -0.59 -8.43 -1.70
N PHE A 242 -0.68 -7.46 -2.60
CA PHE A 242 -1.69 -6.42 -2.45
C PHE A 242 -3.07 -7.05 -2.58
N ASP A 243 -3.86 -6.92 -1.53
CA ASP A 243 -5.26 -7.29 -1.53
C ASP A 243 -6.09 -6.12 -0.99
N SER A 244 -7.21 -5.85 -1.65
CA SER A 244 -8.21 -4.92 -1.14
C SER A 244 -9.58 -5.58 -1.27
N ARG A 245 -10.17 -5.99 -0.14
CA ARG A 245 -11.48 -6.65 -0.09
C ARG A 245 -12.49 -5.85 0.72
N ARG A 246 -13.76 -5.99 0.33
CA ARG A 246 -14.93 -5.52 1.06
C ARG A 246 -15.09 -6.30 2.38
N GLN A 247 -14.87 -5.59 3.48
CA GLN A 247 -15.39 -5.82 4.85
C GLN A 247 -15.00 -7.10 5.63
N THR A 248 -14.65 -8.22 4.98
CA THR A 248 -14.23 -9.46 5.67
C THR A 248 -12.72 -9.51 5.92
N TYR A 249 -12.30 -10.20 6.99
CA TYR A 249 -10.89 -10.51 7.27
C TYR A 249 -10.24 -11.16 6.05
N ILE A 250 -9.05 -10.69 5.66
CA ILE A 250 -8.40 -11.10 4.41
C ILE A 250 -7.79 -12.51 4.55
N GLY A 251 -7.41 -12.91 5.77
CA GLY A 251 -6.76 -14.20 5.99
C GLY A 251 -5.34 -14.17 5.42
N SER A 252 -4.38 -14.55 6.24
CA SER A 252 -2.96 -14.65 5.86
C SER A 252 -2.52 -16.09 5.79
#